data_AF-A0A135VU94-F1
#
_entry.id   AF-A0A135VU94-F1
#
_cell.length_a   1.000
_cell.length_b   1.000
_cell.length_c   1.000
_cell.angle_alpha   90.00
_cell.angle_beta   90.00
_cell.angle_gamma   90.00
#
_symmetry.space_group_name_H-M   'P 1'
#
loop_
_entity.id
_entity.type
_entity.pdbx_description
1 polymer ?
#
loop_
_entity_poly.entity_id
_entity_poly.type
_entity_poly.pdbx_seq_one_letter_code
_entity_poly.pdbx_strand_id
1 'polypeptide(L)'
;MERPHLCPDETCNPLYCNYDRRNFDKGYSYFCWGKIKKEHVFVAGEVEHKNQFHQCIYTPLKGHIVFFITTDDAWTDFLGSCTVMDFEEELVCDECGPISRASSNLHAFPKEGTKLCSKCAVRLGKLTWHPEKKRYWYEST
;
A
#
# COMPACT_ATOMS: atom_id res chain seq x y z
N MET A 1 29.13 -9.72 12.24
CA MET A 1 27.88 -10.30 11.71
C MET A 1 27.45 -9.39 10.58
N GLU A 2 27.43 -9.90 9.35
CA GLU A 2 27.06 -9.13 8.16
C GLU A 2 25.56 -8.82 8.21
N ARG A 3 25.15 -7.56 7.99
CA ARG A 3 23.73 -7.19 8.03
C ARG A 3 23.02 -7.74 6.77
N PRO A 4 21.87 -8.40 6.91
CA PRO A 4 21.23 -9.13 5.82
C PRO A 4 20.69 -8.19 4.72
N HIS A 5 20.49 -8.76 3.52
CA HIS A 5 19.78 -8.11 2.44
C HIS A 5 18.43 -7.56 2.89
N LEU A 6 18.06 -6.42 2.29
CA LEU A 6 16.94 -5.60 2.75
C LEU A 6 15.58 -6.24 2.50
N CYS A 7 15.46 -7.03 1.43
CA CYS A 7 14.43 -8.05 1.30
C CYS A 7 15.15 -9.41 1.38
N PRO A 8 14.68 -10.36 2.21
CA PRO A 8 15.35 -11.66 2.35
C PRO A 8 14.88 -12.65 1.28
N ASP A 9 13.85 -12.30 0.50
CA ASP A 9 13.31 -13.12 -0.58
C ASP A 9 13.93 -12.72 -1.93
N GLU A 10 14.74 -13.62 -2.48
CA GLU A 10 15.39 -13.46 -3.79
C GLU A 10 14.41 -13.46 -4.97
N THR A 11 13.16 -13.90 -4.74
CA THR A 11 12.09 -13.87 -5.73
C THR A 11 11.32 -12.56 -5.73
N CYS A 12 11.63 -11.65 -4.81
CA CYS A 12 11.04 -10.32 -4.75
C CYS A 12 11.76 -9.34 -5.69
N ASN A 13 10.99 -8.63 -6.51
CA ASN A 13 11.48 -7.53 -7.34
C ASN A 13 11.32 -6.20 -6.57
N PRO A 14 12.41 -5.55 -6.13
CA PRO A 14 12.33 -4.31 -5.36
C PRO A 14 11.67 -3.19 -6.17
N LEU A 15 10.75 -2.46 -5.55
CA LEU A 15 10.01 -1.35 -6.15
C LEU A 15 10.41 -0.01 -5.54
N TYR A 16 10.42 0.05 -4.22
CA TYR A 16 10.83 1.22 -3.47
C TYR A 16 11.74 0.81 -2.33
N CYS A 17 12.74 1.63 -2.04
CA CYS A 17 13.57 1.43 -0.87
C CYS A 17 14.01 2.77 -0.31
N ASN A 18 13.85 2.97 1.00
CA ASN A 18 14.36 4.17 1.68
C ASN A 18 15.87 4.06 2.03
N TYR A 19 16.60 3.26 1.27
CA TYR A 19 18.00 2.94 1.53
C TYR A 19 18.92 4.15 1.33
N ASP A 20 19.34 4.75 2.44
CA ASP A 20 20.53 5.61 2.46
C ASP A 20 21.71 4.81 3.02
N ARG A 21 22.63 4.46 2.13
CA ARG A 21 23.87 3.71 2.47
C ARG A 21 24.68 4.39 3.57
N ARG A 22 24.61 5.72 3.70
CA ARG A 22 25.33 6.50 4.74
C ARG A 22 24.79 6.27 6.15
N ASN A 23 23.53 5.85 6.25
CA ASN A 23 22.85 5.56 7.51
C ASN A 23 22.82 4.06 7.83
N PHE A 24 23.01 3.22 6.81
CA PHE A 24 23.03 1.76 6.94
C PHE A 24 24.08 1.26 7.94
N ASP A 25 25.32 1.76 7.82
CA ASP A 25 26.42 1.34 8.71
C ASP A 25 26.25 1.88 10.14
N LYS A 26 25.40 2.90 10.34
CA LYS A 26 25.16 3.55 11.63
C LYS A 26 24.05 2.92 12.46
N GLY A 27 23.38 1.87 11.95
CA GLY A 27 22.34 1.16 12.71
C GLY A 27 20.95 1.78 12.62
N TYR A 28 20.65 2.50 11.55
CA TYR A 28 19.29 2.97 11.31
C TYR A 28 18.38 1.82 10.85
N SER A 29 17.08 1.98 11.13
CA SER A 29 16.03 1.16 10.55
C SER A 29 15.84 1.48 9.07
N TYR A 30 15.35 0.52 8.30
CA TYR A 30 15.08 0.70 6.88
C TYR A 30 13.88 -0.14 6.46
N PHE A 31 13.28 0.21 5.33
CA PHE A 31 12.21 -0.55 4.72
C PHE A 31 12.26 -0.52 3.20
N CYS A 32 11.71 -1.56 2.57
CA CYS A 32 11.41 -1.57 1.14
C CYS A 32 10.03 -2.09 0.87
N TRP A 33 9.61 -1.79 -0.34
CA TRP A 33 8.53 -2.45 -1.03
C TRP A 33 9.07 -3.24 -2.20
N GLY A 34 8.49 -4.40 -2.46
CA GLY A 34 8.81 -5.21 -3.63
C GLY A 34 7.64 -6.06 -4.07
N LYS A 35 7.60 -6.42 -5.35
CA LYS A 35 6.60 -7.35 -5.90
C LYS A 35 7.14 -8.76 -5.88
N ILE A 36 6.35 -9.71 -5.38
CA ILE A 36 6.75 -11.12 -5.32
C ILE A 36 6.48 -11.75 -6.69
N LYS A 37 7.42 -12.53 -7.22
CA LYS A 37 7.23 -13.24 -8.51
C LYS A 37 6.14 -14.31 -8.46
N LYS A 38 5.96 -14.93 -7.30
CA LYS A 38 4.92 -15.94 -7.07
C LYS A 38 3.99 -15.44 -5.98
N GLU A 39 2.73 -15.25 -6.35
CA GLU A 39 1.69 -14.84 -5.41
C GLU A 39 1.55 -15.84 -4.26
N HIS A 40 1.48 -15.32 -3.04
CA HIS A 40 1.13 -16.09 -1.86
C HIS A 40 -0.35 -15.90 -1.55
N VAL A 41 -1.15 -16.91 -1.88
CA VAL A 41 -2.58 -16.91 -1.55
C VAL A 41 -2.76 -17.40 -0.11
N PHE A 42 -3.39 -16.57 0.70
CA PHE A 42 -3.80 -16.90 2.06
C PHE A 42 -5.34 -16.81 2.15
N VAL A 43 -5.99 -17.80 2.77
CA VAL A 43 -7.45 -17.80 2.93
C VAL A 43 -7.80 -17.52 4.39
N ALA A 44 -8.59 -16.48 4.63
CA ALA A 44 -9.10 -16.12 5.95
C ALA A 44 -10.62 -16.18 5.95
N GLY A 45 -11.19 -17.20 6.61
CA GLY A 45 -12.62 -17.48 6.49
C GLY A 45 -12.99 -17.87 5.06
N GLU A 46 -13.82 -17.05 4.41
CA GLU A 46 -14.24 -17.23 3.01
C GLU A 46 -13.52 -16.30 2.02
N VAL A 47 -12.62 -15.44 2.51
CA VAL A 47 -11.95 -14.41 1.69
C VAL A 47 -10.54 -14.87 1.29
N GLU A 48 -10.25 -14.81 0.00
CA GLU A 48 -8.89 -15.02 -0.54
C GLU A 48 -8.07 -13.74 -0.51
N HIS A 49 -6.88 -13.81 0.08
CA HIS A 49 -5.90 -12.73 0.12
C HIS A 49 -4.74 -13.06 -0.83
N LYS A 50 -4.72 -12.37 -1.96
CA LYS A 50 -3.69 -12.49 -3.00
C LYS A 50 -2.51 -11.60 -2.65
N ASN A 51 -1.56 -12.13 -1.87
CA ASN A 51 -0.41 -11.34 -1.44
C ASN A 51 0.64 -11.29 -2.56
N GLN A 52 0.69 -10.14 -3.21
CA GLN A 52 1.52 -9.88 -4.38
C GLN A 52 2.71 -8.97 -4.05
N PHE A 53 2.72 -8.37 -2.86
CA PHE A 53 3.75 -7.44 -2.43
C PHE A 53 4.40 -7.86 -1.11
N HIS A 54 5.67 -7.55 -0.99
CA HIS A 54 6.40 -7.49 0.26
C HIS A 54 6.55 -6.05 0.72
N GLN A 55 6.22 -5.81 1.98
CA GLN A 55 6.76 -4.68 2.74
C GLN A 55 7.77 -5.23 3.75
N CYS A 56 9.06 -5.01 3.50
CA CYS A 56 10.12 -5.47 4.38
C CYS A 56 10.57 -4.32 5.27
N ILE A 57 10.70 -4.57 6.57
CA ILE A 57 11.22 -3.61 7.53
C ILE A 57 12.33 -4.28 8.31
N TYR A 58 13.48 -3.62 8.43
CA TYR A 58 14.49 -3.99 9.38
C TYR A 58 14.59 -2.94 10.48
N THR A 59 14.71 -3.41 11.70
CA THR A 59 15.10 -2.56 12.84
C THR A 59 16.22 -3.26 13.61
N PRO A 60 17.17 -2.53 14.23
CA PRO A 60 18.24 -3.15 15.02
C PRO A 60 17.73 -4.04 16.15
N LEU A 61 16.61 -3.67 16.78
CA LEU A 61 16.05 -4.39 17.91
C LEU A 61 15.27 -5.64 17.51
N LYS A 62 14.48 -5.55 16.42
CA LYS A 62 13.54 -6.61 16.02
C LYS A 62 14.06 -7.47 14.88
N GLY A 63 15.20 -7.11 14.30
CA GLY A 63 15.71 -7.74 13.10
C GLY A 63 14.83 -7.45 11.89
N HIS A 64 14.72 -8.43 11.01
CA HIS A 64 14.00 -8.35 9.75
C HIS A 64 12.55 -8.83 9.93
N ILE A 65 11.60 -7.99 9.52
CA ILE A 65 10.17 -8.27 9.50
C ILE A 65 9.72 -8.17 8.04
N VAL A 66 8.97 -9.16 7.56
CA VAL A 66 8.39 -9.16 6.21
C VAL A 66 6.89 -9.24 6.35
N PHE A 67 6.19 -8.28 5.76
CA PHE A 67 4.74 -8.31 5.60
C PHE A 67 4.40 -8.74 4.19
N PHE A 68 3.48 -9.68 4.08
CA PHE A 68 2.84 -10.09 2.84
C PHE A 68 1.58 -9.23 2.69
N ILE A 69 1.52 -8.50 1.58
CA ILE A 69 0.57 -7.40 1.39
C ILE A 69 -0.23 -7.65 0.12
N THR A 70 -1.55 -7.54 0.22
CA THR A 70 -2.44 -7.52 -0.96
C THR A 70 -2.44 -6.15 -1.63
N THR A 71 -2.92 -6.07 -2.86
CA THR A 71 -3.11 -4.77 -3.55
C THR A 71 -3.99 -3.82 -2.72
N ASP A 72 -5.04 -4.33 -2.09
CA ASP A 72 -5.97 -3.54 -1.27
C ASP A 72 -5.31 -3.00 0.00
N ASP A 73 -4.48 -3.81 0.67
CA ASP A 73 -3.70 -3.37 1.83
C ASP A 73 -2.71 -2.26 1.44
N ALA A 74 -2.03 -2.42 0.31
CA ALA A 74 -1.08 -1.44 -0.18
C ALA A 74 -1.75 -0.09 -0.50
N TRP A 75 -3.01 -0.06 -0.95
CA TRP A 75 -3.77 1.18 -1.15
C TRP A 75 -3.99 1.98 0.14
N THR A 76 -3.98 1.33 1.31
CA THR A 76 -4.18 2.02 2.60
C THR A 76 -2.94 2.76 3.10
N ASP A 77 -1.75 2.46 2.55
CA ASP A 77 -0.49 3.14 2.86
C ASP A 77 -0.11 4.11 1.72
N PHE A 78 0.44 5.28 2.06
CA PHE A 78 0.86 6.24 1.03
C PHE A 78 2.00 5.68 0.15
N LEU A 79 2.95 4.98 0.75
CA LEU A 79 4.07 4.40 0.01
C LEU A 79 3.66 3.12 -0.71
N GLY A 80 2.80 2.31 -0.09
CA GLY A 80 2.14 1.18 -0.74
C GLY A 80 1.34 1.62 -1.97
N SER A 81 0.54 2.68 -1.88
CA SER A 81 -0.25 3.18 -3.01
C SER A 81 0.65 3.74 -4.12
N CYS A 82 1.74 4.44 -3.81
CA CYS A 82 2.74 4.84 -4.81
C CYS A 82 3.35 3.62 -5.51
N THR A 83 3.67 2.58 -4.74
CA THR A 83 4.25 1.33 -5.22
C THR A 83 3.28 0.56 -6.14
N VAL A 84 2.00 0.46 -5.77
CA VAL A 84 0.96 -0.17 -6.59
C VAL A 84 0.68 0.64 -7.85
N MET A 85 0.66 1.98 -7.73
CA MET A 85 0.49 2.88 -8.87
C MET A 85 1.60 2.74 -9.91
N ASP A 86 2.82 2.39 -9.52
CA ASP A 86 3.90 2.18 -10.49
C ASP A 86 3.78 0.84 -11.22
N PHE A 87 3.10 -0.17 -10.65
CA PHE A 87 3.29 -1.54 -11.11
C PHE A 87 2.19 -2.19 -11.92
N GLU A 88 0.87 -2.02 -11.71
CA GLU A 88 0.02 -2.95 -12.48
C GLU A 88 -1.43 -2.67 -12.86
N GLU A 89 -2.18 -1.72 -12.32
CA GLU A 89 -3.56 -1.56 -12.84
C GLU A 89 -3.92 -0.11 -13.12
N GLU A 90 -4.74 0.04 -14.16
CA GLU A 90 -5.50 1.26 -14.37
C GLU A 90 -6.38 1.45 -13.14
N LEU A 91 -6.29 2.63 -12.51
CA LEU A 91 -7.13 2.92 -11.37
C LEU A 91 -8.58 2.97 -11.85
N VAL A 92 -9.44 2.08 -11.37
CA VAL A 92 -10.86 2.06 -11.75
C VAL A 92 -11.70 2.55 -10.57
N CYS A 93 -12.45 3.62 -10.80
CA CYS A 93 -13.53 4.07 -9.93
C CYS A 93 -14.80 3.34 -10.35
N ASP A 94 -15.53 2.75 -9.42
CA ASP A 94 -16.79 2.02 -9.71
C ASP A 94 -17.85 2.91 -10.38
N GLU A 95 -17.73 4.23 -10.20
CA GLU A 95 -18.68 5.21 -10.72
C GLU A 95 -18.24 5.85 -12.04
N CYS A 96 -16.96 6.19 -12.20
CA CYS A 96 -16.48 6.94 -13.37
C CYS A 96 -15.48 6.18 -14.23
N GLY A 97 -15.25 4.89 -13.94
CA GLY A 97 -14.33 4.05 -14.66
C GLY A 97 -12.86 4.44 -14.44
N PRO A 98 -12.00 4.21 -15.43
CA PRO A 98 -10.58 4.57 -15.38
C PRO A 98 -10.31 6.01 -14.97
N ILE A 99 -9.39 6.21 -14.03
CA ILE A 99 -8.94 7.53 -13.57
C ILE A 99 -7.43 7.70 -13.73
N SER A 100 -7.02 8.94 -14.03
CA SER A 100 -5.59 9.26 -14.18
C SER A 100 -4.88 9.34 -12.82
N ARG A 101 -3.68 8.74 -12.78
CA ARG A 101 -2.83 8.60 -11.58
C ARG A 101 -2.39 9.95 -10.98
N ALA A 102 -2.39 11.03 -11.77
CA ALA A 102 -1.86 12.33 -11.37
C ALA A 102 -2.84 13.20 -10.57
N SER A 103 -4.12 12.80 -10.43
CA SER A 103 -5.15 13.75 -10.01
C SER A 103 -6.25 13.21 -9.09
N SER A 104 -6.20 11.95 -8.65
CA SER A 104 -7.25 11.37 -7.81
C SER A 104 -6.77 10.20 -6.97
N ASN A 105 -6.96 10.31 -5.64
CA ASN A 105 -6.86 9.16 -4.74
C ASN A 105 -8.10 8.26 -4.93
N LEU A 106 -7.92 6.94 -4.84
CA LEU A 106 -9.01 5.98 -4.75
C LEU A 106 -9.29 5.68 -3.28
N HIS A 107 -10.56 5.71 -2.88
CA HIS A 107 -11.00 5.43 -1.51
C HIS A 107 -11.81 4.14 -1.53
N ALA A 108 -11.41 3.17 -0.72
CA ALA A 108 -12.20 1.97 -0.47
C ALA A 108 -13.21 2.24 0.65
N PHE A 109 -14.47 1.89 0.42
CA PHE A 109 -15.58 2.00 1.37
C PHE A 109 -16.05 0.58 1.74
N PRO A 110 -15.50 -0.02 2.82
CA PRO A 110 -15.66 -1.46 3.07
C PRO A 110 -17.09 -1.90 3.37
N LYS A 111 -17.90 -1.04 4.00
CA LYS A 111 -19.31 -1.37 4.32
C LYS A 111 -20.16 -1.50 3.06
N GLU A 112 -19.86 -0.69 2.06
CA GLU A 112 -20.58 -0.65 0.80
C GLU A 112 -19.93 -1.52 -0.29
N GLY A 113 -18.71 -2.03 -0.06
CA GLY A 113 -17.97 -2.82 -1.03
C GLY A 113 -17.60 -2.05 -2.29
N THR A 114 -17.45 -0.72 -2.20
CA THR A 114 -17.19 0.14 -3.37
C THR A 114 -15.85 0.86 -3.28
N LYS A 115 -15.26 1.14 -4.44
CA LYS A 115 -14.02 1.90 -4.64
C LYS A 115 -14.32 3.14 -5.47
N LEU A 116 -14.19 4.33 -4.87
CA LEU A 116 -14.52 5.59 -5.53
C LEU A 116 -13.31 6.53 -5.58
N CYS A 117 -13.15 7.25 -6.68
CA CYS A 117 -12.20 8.35 -6.75
C CYS A 117 -12.63 9.50 -5.83
N SER A 118 -11.69 10.33 -5.36
CA SER A 118 -12.01 11.48 -4.48
C SER A 118 -13.17 12.34 -5.00
N LYS A 119 -13.25 12.59 -6.32
CA LYS A 119 -14.32 13.41 -6.92
C LYS A 119 -15.69 12.74 -6.80
N CYS A 120 -15.78 11.45 -7.14
CA CYS A 120 -17.02 10.68 -7.03
C CYS A 120 -17.41 10.48 -5.57
N ALA A 121 -16.46 10.21 -4.68
CA ALA A 121 -16.72 10.07 -3.25
C ALA A 121 -17.30 11.36 -2.65
N VAL A 122 -16.78 12.54 -3.00
CA VAL A 122 -17.37 13.83 -2.56
C VAL A 122 -18.74 14.06 -3.22
N ARG A 123 -18.86 13.84 -4.54
CA ARG A 123 -20.12 14.02 -5.28
C ARG A 123 -21.25 13.16 -4.73
N LEU A 124 -20.94 11.93 -4.34
CA LEU A 124 -21.88 10.95 -3.79
C LEU A 124 -22.07 11.11 -2.27
N GLY A 125 -21.47 12.12 -1.64
CA GLY A 125 -21.60 12.38 -0.21
C GLY A 125 -20.92 11.35 0.69
N LYS A 126 -19.99 10.55 0.15
CA LYS A 126 -19.20 9.57 0.90
C LYS A 126 -18.03 10.21 1.63
N LEU A 127 -17.51 11.33 1.13
CA LEU A 127 -16.50 12.12 1.82
C LEU A 127 -17.06 13.49 2.17
N THR A 128 -17.00 13.84 3.46
CA THR A 128 -17.47 15.12 3.98
C THR A 128 -16.28 16.00 4.31
N TRP A 129 -16.38 17.30 4.05
CA TRP A 129 -15.35 18.25 4.46
C TRP A 129 -15.42 18.51 5.97
N HIS A 130 -14.30 18.30 6.65
CA HIS A 130 -14.14 18.56 8.07
C HIS A 130 -13.30 19.82 8.28
N PRO A 131 -13.92 20.99 8.55
CA PRO A 131 -13.20 22.25 8.66
C PRO A 131 -12.18 22.26 9.79
N GLU A 132 -12.46 21.56 10.89
CA GLU A 132 -11.58 21.43 12.05
C GLU A 132 -10.31 20.62 11.74
N LYS A 133 -10.41 19.66 10.80
CA LYS A 133 -9.28 18.83 10.34
C LYS A 133 -8.66 19.35 9.05
N LYS A 134 -9.29 20.37 8.43
CA LYS A 134 -8.95 20.92 7.11
C LYS A 134 -8.78 19.83 6.03
N ARG A 135 -9.63 18.81 6.04
CA ARG A 135 -9.57 17.69 5.08
C ARG A 135 -10.94 17.06 4.85
N TYR A 136 -11.09 16.37 3.72
CA TYR A 136 -12.21 15.46 3.51
C TYR A 136 -11.99 14.17 4.30
N TRP A 137 -13.05 13.61 4.89
CA TRP A 137 -12.99 12.38 5.68
C TRP A 137 -14.28 11.56 5.51
N TYR A 138 -14.16 10.24 5.66
CA TYR A 138 -15.30 9.32 5.74
C TYR A 138 -15.68 9.15 7.20
N GLU A 139 -16.93 9.43 7.56
CA GLU A 139 -17.46 9.12 8.87
C GLU A 139 -18.04 7.70 8.84
N SER A 140 -17.35 6.76 9.47
CA SER A 140 -17.92 5.45 9.75
C SER A 140 -19.00 5.63 10.81
N THR A 141 -20.28 5.69 10.39
CA THR A 141 -21.42 5.55 11.29
C THR A 141 -21.49 4.16 11.89
#